data_AF-A0A9E2YJ76-F1
#
_entry.id   AF-A0A9E2YJ76-F1
#
_cell.length_a   1.000
_cell.length_b   1.000
_cell.length_c   1.000
_cell.angle_alpha   90.00
_cell.angle_beta   90.00
_cell.angle_gamma   90.00
#
_symmetry.space_group_name_H-M   'P 1'
#
loop_
_entity.id
_entity.type
_entity.pdbx_description
1 polymer ?
#
loop_
_entity_poly.entity_id
_entity_poly.type
_entity_poly.pdbx_seq_one_letter_code
_entity_poly.pdbx_strand_id
1 'polypeptide(L)'
;SSRVQSFTVPYTAQFHNPMSGDTQMSYNESRAEGTRGMVQAMTDMNNKCPLTSYVLMGFSQGAVIAGDVASDIGNGRGPVDDDLVLGVMLIADGRRQPGVGNDVGPNPPGQGAEVTLQEVPVLSGLGLTMTGARPGGFGDLNGKTDEICAPGDLICAAPPEAFSIANLPNTVNTLAGNAGQPIHALYATTQFWSVDGQAATDYTLSWAQGLVSNAPHPKHG
;
A
#
# COMPACT_ATOMS: atom_id res chain seq x y z
N SER A 1 -30.05 0.25 6.25
CA SER A 1 -28.72 -0.37 6.15
C SER A 1 -28.01 0.22 4.94
N SER A 2 -26.75 0.66 5.06
CA SER A 2 -25.98 1.13 3.90
C SER A 2 -25.50 -0.06 3.07
N ARG A 3 -25.43 0.09 1.73
CA ARG A 3 -24.97 -0.97 0.82
C ARG A 3 -23.51 -1.37 1.05
N VAL A 4 -22.69 -0.42 1.49
CA VAL A 4 -21.27 -0.59 1.77
C VAL A 4 -20.98 -0.14 3.20
N GLN A 5 -20.02 -0.79 3.84
CA GLN A 5 -19.41 -0.35 5.09
C GLN A 5 -17.97 0.07 4.80
N SER A 6 -17.66 1.35 5.01
CA SER A 6 -16.28 1.82 4.99
C SER A 6 -15.61 1.50 6.33
N PHE A 7 -14.41 0.92 6.28
CA PHE A 7 -13.59 0.64 7.45
C PHE A 7 -12.15 1.08 7.19
N THR A 8 -11.66 2.03 7.98
CA THR A 8 -10.24 2.43 7.96
C THR A 8 -9.56 1.77 9.16
N VAL A 9 -8.50 1.01 8.91
CA VAL A 9 -7.79 0.25 9.94
C VAL A 9 -7.23 1.22 10.99
N PRO A 10 -7.66 1.13 12.27
CA PRO A 10 -7.04 1.88 13.34
C PRO A 10 -5.73 1.18 13.71
N TYR A 11 -4.60 1.86 13.53
CA TYR A 11 -3.28 1.37 13.92
C TYR A 11 -2.37 2.55 14.20
N THR A 12 -1.24 2.30 14.86
CA THR A 12 -0.30 3.36 15.28
C THR A 12 0.19 4.24 14.13
N ALA A 13 0.42 3.67 12.94
CA ALA A 13 0.79 4.40 11.71
C ALA A 13 2.01 5.31 11.88
N GLN A 14 3.05 4.82 12.56
CA GLN A 14 4.28 5.57 12.85
C GLN A 14 5.49 5.03 12.09
N PHE A 15 6.52 5.88 12.05
CA PHE A 15 7.83 5.56 11.50
C PHE A 15 8.90 6.21 12.39
N HIS A 16 9.48 5.43 13.30
CA HIS A 16 10.61 5.89 14.09
C HIS A 16 11.82 6.22 13.21
N ASN A 17 12.37 7.42 13.37
CA ASN A 17 13.68 7.77 12.84
C ASN A 17 14.73 7.66 13.97
N PRO A 18 15.60 6.62 13.94
CA PRO A 18 16.60 6.41 15.01
C PRO A 18 17.68 7.49 15.11
N MET A 19 17.77 8.37 14.11
CA MET A 19 18.68 9.52 14.10
C MET A 19 18.01 10.79 14.66
N SER A 20 16.75 10.70 15.08
CA SER A 20 16.00 11.80 15.68
C SER A 20 15.79 11.57 17.19
N GLY A 21 15.22 12.57 17.87
CA GLY A 21 14.78 12.44 19.26
C GLY A 21 13.33 11.98 19.40
N ASP A 22 12.70 11.47 18.33
CA ASP A 22 11.32 11.01 18.40
C ASP A 22 11.18 9.72 19.25
N THR A 23 9.98 9.51 19.79
CA THR A 23 9.64 8.33 20.59
C THR A 23 8.57 7.49 19.88
N GLN A 24 8.60 7.49 18.55
CA GLN A 24 7.64 6.75 17.74
C GLN A 24 7.89 5.24 17.77
N MET A 25 6.85 4.47 17.46
CA MET A 25 6.95 3.05 17.16
C MET A 25 7.80 2.83 15.90
N SER A 26 8.57 1.74 15.87
CA SER A 26 9.36 1.38 14.69
C SER A 26 8.46 1.10 13.48
N TYR A 27 8.99 1.31 12.27
CA TYR A 27 8.26 1.00 11.04
C TYR A 27 7.83 -0.47 11.00
N ASN A 28 8.72 -1.38 11.40
CA ASN A 28 8.44 -2.81 11.46
C ASN A 28 7.25 -3.14 12.37
N GLU A 29 7.22 -2.57 13.58
CA GLU A 29 6.13 -2.81 14.53
C GLU A 29 4.82 -2.18 14.07
N SER A 30 4.87 -0.93 13.57
CA SER A 30 3.70 -0.21 13.07
C SER A 30 3.07 -0.91 11.87
N ARG A 31 3.89 -1.35 10.89
CA ARG A 31 3.42 -2.16 9.77
C ARG A 31 2.79 -3.46 10.25
N ALA A 32 3.47 -4.19 11.14
CA ALA A 32 2.96 -5.46 11.65
C ALA A 32 1.65 -5.30 12.41
N GLU A 33 1.49 -4.22 13.18
CA GLU A 33 0.24 -3.86 13.86
C GLU A 33 -0.88 -3.58 12.84
N GLY A 34 -0.61 -2.75 11.83
CA GLY A 34 -1.57 -2.45 10.78
C GLY A 34 -2.01 -3.69 9.99
N THR A 35 -1.07 -4.57 9.64
CA THR A 35 -1.39 -5.86 9.00
C THR A 35 -2.28 -6.72 9.88
N ARG A 36 -1.97 -6.87 11.18
CA ARG A 36 -2.82 -7.63 12.11
C ARG A 36 -4.22 -7.01 12.22
N GLY A 37 -4.31 -5.69 12.32
CA GLY A 37 -5.59 -4.97 12.39
C GLY A 37 -6.45 -5.16 11.14
N MET A 38 -5.83 -5.07 9.95
CA MET A 38 -6.52 -5.29 8.67
C MET A 38 -7.02 -6.74 8.54
N VAL A 39 -6.16 -7.72 8.79
CA VAL A 39 -6.50 -9.15 8.71
C VAL A 39 -7.60 -9.51 9.69
N GLN A 40 -7.52 -9.01 10.93
CA GLN A 40 -8.55 -9.24 11.94
C GLN A 40 -9.91 -8.68 11.51
N ALA A 41 -9.94 -7.44 11.02
CA ALA A 41 -11.18 -6.81 10.56
C ALA A 41 -11.82 -7.56 9.38
N MET A 42 -11.01 -8.02 8.42
CA MET A 42 -11.49 -8.83 7.30
C MET A 42 -12.02 -10.19 7.76
N THR A 43 -11.29 -10.85 8.67
CA THR A 43 -11.67 -12.14 9.26
C THR A 43 -12.99 -12.04 10.02
N ASP A 44 -13.16 -11.02 10.86
CA ASP A 44 -14.38 -10.79 11.62
C ASP A 44 -15.58 -10.52 10.70
N MET A 45 -15.37 -9.73 9.64
CA MET A 45 -16.40 -9.50 8.63
C MET A 45 -16.77 -10.80 7.90
N ASN A 46 -15.78 -11.61 7.49
CA ASN A 46 -16.04 -12.85 6.75
C ASN A 46 -16.76 -13.89 7.62
N ASN A 47 -16.36 -14.02 8.88
CA ASN A 47 -17.02 -14.90 9.85
C ASN A 47 -18.47 -14.50 10.09
N LYS A 48 -18.75 -13.20 10.16
CA LYS A 48 -20.10 -12.68 10.37
C LYS A 48 -20.95 -12.71 9.09
N CYS A 49 -20.33 -12.44 7.95
CA CYS A 49 -20.97 -12.25 6.66
C CYS A 49 -20.13 -12.93 5.55
N PRO A 50 -20.20 -14.27 5.39
CA PRO A 50 -19.34 -15.01 4.45
C PRO A 50 -19.51 -14.68 2.96
N LEU A 51 -20.54 -13.90 2.62
CA LEU A 51 -20.83 -13.46 1.25
C LEU A 51 -20.46 -11.99 1.01
N THR A 52 -19.83 -11.32 1.99
CA THR A 52 -19.37 -9.94 1.82
C THR A 52 -18.16 -9.92 0.90
N SER A 53 -18.24 -9.13 -0.17
CA SER A 53 -17.08 -8.83 -1.01
C SER A 53 -16.30 -7.61 -0.47
N TYR A 54 -15.03 -7.49 -0.86
CA TYR A 54 -14.09 -6.51 -0.35
C TYR A 54 -13.52 -5.63 -1.46
N VAL A 55 -13.33 -4.35 -1.15
CA VAL A 55 -12.52 -3.40 -1.92
C VAL A 55 -11.42 -2.91 -0.99
N LEU A 56 -10.15 -3.12 -1.36
CA LEU A 56 -9.00 -2.80 -0.51
C LEU A 56 -8.29 -1.57 -1.07
N MET A 57 -7.88 -0.66 -0.19
CA MET A 57 -7.16 0.55 -0.57
C MET A 57 -6.10 0.87 0.48
N GLY A 58 -4.95 1.36 0.04
CA GLY A 58 -3.87 1.77 0.93
C GLY A 58 -3.03 2.91 0.37
N PHE A 59 -2.46 3.71 1.26
CA PHE A 59 -1.52 4.78 0.92
C PHE A 59 -0.22 4.63 1.72
N SER A 60 0.94 4.74 1.06
CA SER A 60 2.27 4.70 1.70
C SER A 60 2.46 3.44 2.58
N GLN A 61 2.67 3.57 3.89
CA GLN A 61 2.71 2.43 4.82
C GLN A 61 1.45 1.55 4.72
N GLY A 62 0.27 2.16 4.56
CA GLY A 62 -0.99 1.45 4.34
C GLY A 62 -1.07 0.75 2.98
N ALA A 63 -0.40 1.26 1.94
CA ALA A 63 -0.31 0.60 0.63
C ALA A 63 0.56 -0.66 0.73
N VAL A 64 1.67 -0.60 1.46
CA VAL A 64 2.49 -1.79 1.73
C VAL A 64 1.66 -2.85 2.45
N ILE A 65 0.95 -2.46 3.52
CA ILE A 65 0.08 -3.35 4.31
C ILE A 65 -1.01 -3.97 3.43
N ALA A 66 -1.78 -3.15 2.70
CA ALA A 66 -2.87 -3.62 1.84
C ALA A 66 -2.35 -4.53 0.72
N GLY A 67 -1.20 -4.21 0.13
CA GLY A 67 -0.57 -5.02 -0.90
C GLY A 67 -0.02 -6.34 -0.37
N ASP A 68 0.49 -6.38 0.87
CA ASP A 68 0.90 -7.63 1.52
C ASP A 68 -0.30 -8.56 1.74
N VAL A 69 -1.42 -8.01 2.25
CA VAL A 69 -2.67 -8.77 2.42
C VAL A 69 -3.23 -9.21 1.07
N ALA A 70 -3.17 -8.37 0.03
CA ALA A 70 -3.58 -8.75 -1.32
C ALA A 70 -2.69 -9.87 -1.90
N SER A 71 -1.38 -9.83 -1.63
CA SER A 71 -0.46 -10.92 -1.99
C SER A 71 -0.83 -12.22 -1.30
N ASP A 72 -1.17 -12.18 -0.01
CA ASP A 72 -1.62 -13.36 0.72
C ASP A 72 -2.93 -13.93 0.16
N ILE A 73 -3.96 -13.10 -0.03
CA ILE A 73 -5.24 -13.54 -0.57
C ILE A 73 -5.07 -14.14 -1.97
N GLY A 74 -4.40 -13.43 -2.89
CA GLY A 74 -4.24 -13.88 -4.27
C GLY A 74 -3.36 -15.12 -4.42
N ASN A 75 -2.65 -15.53 -3.38
CA ASN A 75 -1.88 -16.78 -3.35
C ASN A 75 -2.50 -17.84 -2.41
N GLY A 76 -3.78 -17.70 -2.04
CA GLY A 76 -4.50 -18.69 -1.24
C GLY A 76 -4.02 -18.80 0.22
N ARG A 77 -3.39 -17.75 0.77
CA ARG A 77 -2.94 -17.70 2.17
C ARG A 77 -3.96 -17.04 3.11
N GLY A 78 -5.12 -16.63 2.57
CA GLY A 78 -6.19 -15.96 3.32
C GLY A 78 -5.95 -14.46 3.52
N PRO A 79 -6.76 -13.77 4.36
CA PRO A 79 -7.76 -14.34 5.28
C PRO A 79 -9.13 -14.65 4.63
N VAL A 80 -9.31 -14.32 3.35
CA VAL A 80 -10.51 -14.59 2.57
C VAL A 80 -10.11 -15.23 1.24
N ASP A 81 -11.08 -15.82 0.54
CA ASP A 81 -10.89 -16.31 -0.82
C ASP A 81 -10.76 -15.12 -1.80
N ASP A 82 -9.99 -15.28 -2.88
CA ASP A 82 -9.66 -14.22 -3.82
C ASP A 82 -10.87 -13.71 -4.63
N ASP A 83 -11.87 -14.56 -4.84
CA ASP A 83 -13.10 -14.23 -5.56
C ASP A 83 -13.95 -13.19 -4.80
N LEU A 84 -13.80 -13.12 -3.47
CA LEU A 84 -14.43 -12.11 -2.63
C LEU A 84 -13.78 -10.73 -2.76
N VAL A 85 -12.56 -10.61 -3.30
CA VAL A 85 -11.91 -9.32 -3.51
C VAL A 85 -12.25 -8.77 -4.90
N LEU A 86 -12.95 -7.63 -4.91
CA LEU A 86 -13.41 -6.95 -6.12
C LEU A 86 -12.29 -6.14 -6.79
N GLY A 87 -11.40 -5.57 -5.99
CA GLY A 87 -10.28 -4.76 -6.44
C GLY A 87 -9.42 -4.25 -5.30
N VAL A 88 -8.16 -3.96 -5.63
CA VAL A 88 -7.15 -3.42 -4.71
C VAL A 88 -6.53 -2.18 -5.34
N MET A 89 -6.45 -1.06 -4.61
CA MET A 89 -5.76 0.16 -5.05
C MET A 89 -4.63 0.52 -4.08
N LEU A 90 -3.41 0.59 -4.58
CA LEU A 90 -2.21 0.89 -3.81
C LEU A 90 -1.62 2.21 -4.31
N ILE A 91 -1.59 3.22 -3.43
CA ILE A 91 -1.03 4.54 -3.75
C ILE A 91 0.30 4.69 -3.01
N ALA A 92 1.37 4.98 -3.73
CA ALA A 92 2.72 5.10 -3.18
C ALA A 92 3.20 3.85 -2.43
N ASP A 93 3.01 2.66 -3.01
CA ASP A 93 3.50 1.41 -2.42
C ASP A 93 5.04 1.34 -2.41
N GLY A 94 5.60 1.24 -1.20
CA GLY A 94 7.03 1.03 -0.97
C GLY A 94 7.57 -0.29 -1.52
N ARG A 95 6.68 -1.23 -1.89
CA ARG A 95 7.01 -2.53 -2.49
C ARG A 95 6.57 -2.68 -3.96
N ARG A 96 6.18 -1.59 -4.63
CA ARG A 96 5.81 -1.59 -6.05
C ARG A 96 6.90 -2.24 -6.90
N GLN A 97 6.51 -3.05 -7.88
CA GLN A 97 7.43 -3.69 -8.83
C GLN A 97 6.89 -3.59 -10.27
N PRO A 98 7.74 -3.33 -11.27
CA PRO A 98 7.34 -3.43 -12.68
C PRO A 98 6.77 -4.81 -13.01
N GLY A 99 5.59 -4.84 -13.63
CA GLY A 99 4.95 -6.09 -14.08
C GLY A 99 4.21 -6.89 -13.00
N VAL A 100 4.10 -6.37 -11.77
CA VAL A 100 3.30 -6.97 -10.69
C VAL A 100 2.21 -5.97 -10.30
N GLY A 101 0.95 -6.33 -10.52
CA GLY A 101 -0.19 -5.40 -10.51
C GLY A 101 -0.31 -4.61 -11.82
N ASN A 102 -1.31 -3.72 -11.87
CA ASN A 102 -1.61 -2.86 -13.00
C ASN A 102 -1.06 -1.46 -12.75
N ASP A 103 -0.19 -0.95 -13.61
CA ASP A 103 0.22 0.46 -13.56
C ASP A 103 -0.93 1.36 -14.05
N VAL A 104 -1.46 2.20 -13.16
CA VAL A 104 -2.53 3.15 -13.49
C VAL A 104 -1.96 4.56 -13.71
N GLY A 105 -2.26 5.13 -14.87
CA GLY A 105 -1.87 6.50 -15.20
C GLY A 105 -0.37 6.66 -15.49
N PRO A 106 0.18 7.87 -15.32
CA PRO A 106 1.57 8.18 -15.70
C PRO A 106 2.58 7.72 -14.64
N ASN A 107 2.54 6.44 -14.25
CA ASN A 107 3.49 5.88 -13.29
C ASN A 107 4.93 5.97 -13.85
N PRO A 108 5.92 6.40 -13.04
CA PRO A 108 7.31 6.42 -13.45
C PRO A 108 7.88 4.99 -13.56
N PRO A 109 8.91 4.77 -14.38
CA PRO A 109 9.66 3.52 -14.32
C PRO A 109 10.33 3.34 -12.96
N GLY A 110 10.66 2.09 -12.62
CA GLY A 110 11.34 1.74 -11.37
C GLY A 110 10.42 0.99 -10.40
N GLN A 111 10.91 0.86 -9.18
CA GLN A 111 10.33 0.03 -8.13
C GLN A 111 10.34 0.78 -6.79
N GLY A 112 9.60 0.27 -5.82
CA GLY A 112 9.53 0.85 -4.49
C GLY A 112 10.83 0.72 -3.70
N ALA A 113 11.01 1.60 -2.71
CA ALA A 113 12.22 1.69 -1.91
C ALA A 113 12.54 0.40 -1.16
N GLU A 114 11.53 -0.36 -0.71
CA GLU A 114 11.77 -1.64 -0.05
C GLU A 114 12.33 -2.72 -0.99
N VAL A 115 12.08 -2.59 -2.30
CA VAL A 115 12.65 -3.47 -3.33
C VAL A 115 14.07 -3.03 -3.64
N THR A 116 14.30 -1.74 -3.87
CA THR A 116 15.63 -1.19 -4.17
C THR A 116 16.61 -1.38 -3.02
N LEU A 117 16.15 -1.26 -1.77
CA LEU A 117 16.99 -1.29 -0.57
C LEU A 117 16.97 -2.62 0.17
N GLN A 118 16.44 -3.68 -0.44
CA GLN A 118 16.34 -5.02 0.18
C GLN A 118 17.69 -5.51 0.72
N GLU A 119 18.79 -5.24 0.02
CA GLU A 119 20.14 -5.70 0.38
C GLU A 119 20.88 -4.75 1.33
N VAL A 120 20.19 -3.82 2.00
CA VAL A 120 20.78 -2.85 2.93
C VAL A 120 20.50 -3.27 4.39
N PRO A 121 21.33 -4.14 4.99
CA PRO A 121 21.03 -4.79 6.28
C PRO A 121 20.96 -3.82 7.46
N VAL A 122 21.68 -2.68 7.38
CA VAL A 122 21.68 -1.68 8.46
C VAL A 122 20.28 -1.13 8.75
N LEU A 123 19.40 -1.03 7.73
CA LEU A 123 18.02 -0.56 7.90
C LEU A 123 17.19 -1.53 8.75
N SER A 124 17.42 -2.84 8.59
CA SER A 124 16.74 -3.84 9.42
C SER A 124 17.13 -3.74 10.89
N GLY A 125 18.41 -3.49 11.19
CA GLY A 125 18.87 -3.27 12.57
C GLY A 125 18.33 -1.99 13.21
N LEU A 126 17.82 -1.06 12.39
CA LEU A 126 17.21 0.20 12.78
C LEU A 126 15.68 0.13 12.92
N GLY A 127 15.07 -1.05 12.71
CA GLY A 127 13.62 -1.23 12.84
C GLY A 127 12.81 -0.80 11.62
N LEU A 128 13.45 -0.64 10.45
CA LEU A 128 12.82 -0.35 9.17
C LEU A 128 13.34 -1.31 8.08
N THR A 129 12.97 -2.59 8.19
CA THR A 129 13.39 -3.63 7.25
C THR A 129 12.80 -3.39 5.86
N MET A 130 13.65 -3.41 4.84
CA MET A 130 13.25 -3.31 3.44
C MET A 130 12.92 -4.72 2.94
N THR A 131 11.63 -5.03 2.81
CA THR A 131 11.17 -6.42 2.69
C THR A 131 11.22 -6.99 1.27
N GLY A 132 11.73 -6.24 0.30
CA GLY A 132 11.94 -6.74 -1.05
C GLY A 132 10.66 -7.00 -1.83
N ALA A 133 10.77 -7.82 -2.87
CA ALA A 133 9.64 -8.29 -3.67
C ALA A 133 8.61 -9.10 -2.85
N ARG A 134 7.32 -8.92 -3.13
CA ARG A 134 6.26 -9.77 -2.54
C ARG A 134 6.35 -11.20 -3.09
N PRO A 135 6.42 -12.25 -2.23
CA PRO A 135 6.44 -13.64 -2.68
C PRO A 135 5.16 -14.00 -3.45
N GLY A 136 5.31 -14.46 -4.70
CA GLY A 136 4.17 -14.77 -5.58
C GLY A 136 3.44 -13.55 -6.15
N GLY A 137 3.98 -12.35 -5.99
CA GLY A 137 3.31 -11.11 -6.41
C GLY A 137 1.93 -11.00 -5.79
N PHE A 138 0.94 -10.58 -6.58
CA PHE A 138 -0.47 -10.54 -6.17
C PHE A 138 -1.27 -11.80 -6.57
N GLY A 139 -0.62 -12.82 -7.13
CA GLY A 139 -1.26 -14.07 -7.55
C GLY A 139 -2.52 -13.87 -8.40
N ASP A 140 -3.61 -14.52 -8.04
CA ASP A 140 -4.91 -14.43 -8.74
C ASP A 140 -5.55 -13.03 -8.65
N LEU A 141 -5.10 -12.19 -7.71
CA LEU A 141 -5.50 -10.79 -7.61
C LEU A 141 -4.67 -9.84 -8.50
N ASN A 142 -3.67 -10.33 -9.23
CA ASN A 142 -2.78 -9.45 -10.02
C ASN A 142 -3.56 -8.59 -11.03
N GLY A 143 -4.54 -9.17 -11.73
CA GLY A 143 -5.35 -8.41 -12.69
C GLY A 143 -6.33 -7.41 -12.06
N LYS A 144 -6.52 -7.47 -10.74
CA LYS A 144 -7.43 -6.60 -9.96
C LYS A 144 -6.69 -5.66 -8.98
N THR A 145 -5.35 -5.67 -9.01
CA THR A 145 -4.53 -4.87 -8.10
C THR A 145 -3.88 -3.75 -8.88
N ASP A 146 -4.32 -2.53 -8.60
CA ASP A 146 -3.91 -1.30 -9.26
C ASP A 146 -2.86 -0.57 -8.43
N GLU A 147 -1.81 -0.11 -9.08
CA GLU A 147 -0.70 0.65 -8.50
C GLU A 147 -0.70 2.08 -9.04
N ILE A 148 -0.65 3.06 -8.13
CA ILE A 148 -0.49 4.48 -8.44
C ILE A 148 0.80 4.98 -7.81
N CYS A 149 1.68 5.55 -8.63
CA CYS A 149 2.92 6.17 -8.16
C CYS A 149 3.18 7.46 -8.94
N ALA A 150 3.36 8.57 -8.22
CA ALA A 150 3.69 9.84 -8.85
C ALA A 150 5.17 9.87 -9.30
N PRO A 151 5.46 10.39 -10.52
CA PRO A 151 6.83 10.66 -10.93
C PRO A 151 7.60 11.50 -9.90
N GLY A 152 8.71 10.94 -9.41
CA GLY A 152 9.58 11.57 -8.40
C GLY A 152 9.27 11.20 -6.95
N ASP A 153 8.23 10.40 -6.67
CA ASP A 153 8.00 9.86 -5.33
C ASP A 153 8.98 8.72 -5.03
N LEU A 154 9.96 9.01 -4.18
CA LEU A 154 11.03 8.08 -3.80
C LEU A 154 10.56 6.90 -2.96
N ILE A 155 9.30 6.86 -2.50
CA ILE A 155 8.76 5.69 -1.81
C ILE A 155 8.45 4.57 -2.81
N CYS A 156 7.77 4.89 -3.91
CA CYS A 156 7.27 3.90 -4.89
C CYS A 156 8.04 3.88 -6.23
N ALA A 157 8.94 4.84 -6.44
CA ALA A 157 9.82 4.94 -7.60
C ALA A 157 11.21 5.40 -7.17
N ALA A 158 11.96 4.46 -6.63
CA ALA A 158 13.14 4.68 -5.82
C ALA A 158 14.40 4.23 -6.59
N PRO A 159 15.11 5.12 -7.32
CA PRO A 159 16.34 4.74 -8.01
C PRO A 159 17.45 4.44 -6.99
N PRO A 160 18.34 3.46 -7.26
CA PRO A 160 19.43 3.12 -6.33
C PRO A 160 20.28 4.32 -5.91
N GLU A 161 20.50 5.27 -6.82
CA GLU A 161 21.32 6.47 -6.60
C GLU A 161 20.67 7.48 -5.65
N ALA A 162 19.35 7.40 -5.41
CA ALA A 162 18.65 8.27 -4.45
C ALA A 162 19.01 7.92 -3.00
N PHE A 163 19.61 6.76 -2.75
CA PHE A 163 19.94 6.31 -1.41
C PHE A 163 21.43 6.05 -1.27
N SER A 164 21.97 6.45 -0.13
CA SER A 164 23.37 6.24 0.18
C SER A 164 23.52 5.75 1.60
N ILE A 165 24.24 4.64 1.77
CA ILE A 165 24.63 4.12 3.09
C ILE A 165 25.56 5.14 3.79
N ALA A 166 26.36 5.89 3.02
CA ALA A 166 27.20 6.96 3.55
C ALA A 166 26.39 8.18 4.04
N ASN A 167 25.12 8.31 3.64
CA ASN A 167 24.19 9.35 4.09
C ASN A 167 22.90 8.74 4.66
N LEU A 168 23.07 7.85 5.63
CA LEU A 168 21.97 7.14 6.28
C LEU A 168 20.90 8.07 6.89
N PRO A 169 21.22 9.21 7.52
CA PRO A 169 20.20 10.13 8.03
C PRO A 169 19.26 10.65 6.94
N ASN A 170 19.78 11.02 5.76
CA ASN A 170 18.95 11.48 4.64
C ASN A 170 18.09 10.36 4.04
N THR A 171 18.67 9.15 3.94
CA THR A 171 17.94 7.95 3.51
C THR A 171 16.75 7.69 4.43
N VAL A 172 16.95 7.67 5.75
CA VAL A 172 15.86 7.45 6.73
C VAL A 172 14.82 8.57 6.69
N ASN A 173 15.22 9.84 6.59
CA ASN A 173 14.29 10.95 6.44
C ASN A 173 13.41 10.82 5.19
N THR A 174 14.00 10.33 4.08
CA THR A 174 13.26 10.12 2.82
C THR A 174 12.24 9.00 2.98
N LEU A 175 12.64 7.87 3.56
CA LEU A 175 11.76 6.73 3.80
C LEU A 175 10.63 7.04 4.79
N ALA A 176 10.87 7.91 5.78
CA ALA A 176 9.86 8.35 6.72
C ALA A 176 8.85 9.36 6.12
N GLY A 177 8.99 9.74 4.84
CA GLY A 177 8.18 10.80 4.21
C GLY A 177 8.54 12.23 4.66
N ASN A 178 9.57 12.37 5.50
CA ASN A 178 9.95 13.64 6.15
C ASN A 178 11.00 14.45 5.37
N ALA A 179 11.64 13.87 4.33
CA ALA A 179 12.64 14.59 3.52
C ALA A 179 12.04 15.67 2.60
N GLY A 180 10.80 16.11 2.84
CA GLY A 180 10.22 17.23 2.12
C GLY A 180 10.05 16.98 0.63
N GLN A 181 9.76 15.73 0.22
CA GLN A 181 9.30 15.47 -1.15
C GLN A 181 7.86 15.99 -1.25
N PRO A 182 7.60 17.19 -1.83
CA PRO A 182 6.24 17.71 -1.91
C PRO A 182 5.31 16.72 -2.63
N ILE A 183 5.87 15.91 -3.52
CA ILE A 183 5.19 14.91 -4.34
C ILE A 183 4.40 13.93 -3.48
N HIS A 184 5.02 13.33 -2.45
CA HIS A 184 4.38 12.29 -1.62
C HIS A 184 3.17 12.84 -0.85
N ALA A 185 3.15 14.13 -0.53
CA ALA A 185 2.05 14.78 0.17
C ALA A 185 0.93 15.30 -0.76
N LEU A 186 1.11 15.22 -2.09
CA LEU A 186 0.28 15.94 -3.06
C LEU A 186 -0.53 15.03 -4.00
N TYR A 187 -0.76 13.76 -3.63
CA TYR A 187 -1.64 12.83 -4.37
C TYR A 187 -3.11 13.27 -4.47
N ALA A 188 -3.55 14.19 -3.60
CA ALA A 188 -4.87 14.84 -3.69
C ALA A 188 -4.90 16.02 -4.69
N THR A 189 -3.81 16.25 -5.41
CA THR A 189 -3.70 17.28 -6.46
C THR A 189 -3.36 16.62 -7.79
N THR A 190 -3.53 17.37 -8.89
CA THR A 190 -3.16 16.93 -10.24
C THR A 190 -1.71 17.29 -10.61
N GLN A 191 -0.93 17.82 -9.67
CA GLN A 191 0.37 18.44 -9.96
C GLN A 191 1.40 17.44 -10.48
N PHE A 192 1.43 16.22 -9.90
CA PHE A 192 2.45 15.23 -10.21
C PHE A 192 1.88 13.95 -10.82
N TRP A 193 0.64 13.60 -10.49
CA TRP A 193 -0.04 12.45 -11.06
C TRP A 193 -1.49 12.84 -11.37
N SER A 194 -1.97 12.51 -12.56
CA SER A 194 -3.39 12.60 -12.90
C SER A 194 -3.75 11.69 -14.07
N VAL A 195 -5.02 11.28 -14.11
CA VAL A 195 -5.65 10.59 -15.25
C VAL A 195 -6.92 11.36 -15.58
N ASP A 196 -7.06 11.79 -16.83
CA ASP A 196 -8.22 12.56 -17.30
C ASP A 196 -8.58 13.78 -16.43
N GLY A 197 -7.55 14.43 -15.87
CA GLY A 197 -7.70 15.59 -14.99
C GLY A 197 -8.11 15.26 -13.54
N GLN A 198 -8.22 13.98 -13.17
CA GLN A 198 -8.49 13.54 -11.80
C GLN A 198 -7.18 13.34 -11.04
N ALA A 199 -7.11 13.83 -9.80
CA ALA A 199 -6.05 13.47 -8.87
C ALA A 199 -6.16 11.98 -8.47
N ALA A 200 -5.10 11.41 -7.88
CA ALA A 200 -5.10 10.00 -7.48
C ALA A 200 -6.25 9.66 -6.51
N THR A 201 -6.58 10.58 -5.61
CA THR A 201 -7.70 10.41 -4.68
C THR A 201 -9.06 10.37 -5.38
N ASP A 202 -9.28 11.23 -6.37
CA ASP A 202 -10.56 11.32 -7.10
C ASP A 202 -10.75 10.13 -8.05
N TYR A 203 -9.66 9.72 -8.71
CA TYR A 203 -9.63 8.51 -9.53
C TYR A 203 -9.97 7.28 -8.68
N THR A 204 -9.32 7.13 -7.52
CA THR A 204 -9.54 6.01 -6.60
C THR A 204 -10.97 6.00 -6.05
N LEU A 205 -11.53 7.17 -5.74
CA LEU A 205 -12.92 7.26 -5.31
C LEU A 205 -13.89 6.81 -6.40
N SER A 206 -13.69 7.28 -7.63
CA SER A 206 -14.52 6.91 -8.78
C SER A 206 -14.45 5.41 -9.07
N TRP A 207 -13.23 4.85 -9.03
CA TRP A 207 -12.96 3.42 -9.15
C TRP A 207 -13.71 2.60 -8.08
N ALA A 208 -13.61 2.99 -6.80
CA ALA A 208 -14.27 2.28 -5.70
C ALA A 208 -15.80 2.35 -5.81
N GLN A 209 -16.35 3.51 -6.19
CA GLN A 209 -17.79 3.68 -6.43
C GLN A 209 -18.28 2.78 -7.57
N GLY A 210 -17.49 2.64 -8.63
CA GLY A 210 -17.77 1.71 -9.73
C GLY A 210 -17.82 0.26 -9.27
N LEU A 211 -16.84 -0.19 -8.47
CA LEU A 211 -16.81 -1.56 -7.92
C LEU A 211 -18.00 -1.82 -6.99
N VAL A 212 -18.29 -0.92 -6.05
CA VAL A 212 -19.40 -1.07 -5.09
C VAL A 212 -20.75 -1.10 -5.79
N SER A 213 -20.94 -0.29 -6.83
CA SER A 213 -22.20 -0.25 -7.59
C SER A 213 -22.46 -1.54 -8.38
N ASN A 214 -21.40 -2.20 -8.84
CA ASN A 214 -21.46 -3.45 -9.61
C ASN A 214 -21.29 -4.71 -8.75
N ALA A 215 -21.11 -4.56 -7.43
CA ALA A 215 -20.92 -5.69 -6.53
C ALA A 215 -22.17 -6.61 -6.53
N PRO A 216 -22.01 -7.92 -6.28
CA PRO A 216 -23.13 -8.84 -6.12
C PRO A 216 -24.12 -8.39 -5.04
N HIS A 217 -25.38 -8.80 -5.17
CA HIS A 217 -26.41 -8.64 -4.16
C HIS A 217 -26.76 -10.01 -3.55
N PRO A 218 -26.02 -10.47 -2.51
CA PRO A 218 -26.36 -11.70 -1.82
C PRO A 218 -27.78 -11.63 -1.27
N LYS A 219 -28.54 -12.73 -1.39
CA LYS A 219 -29.84 -12.81 -0.74
C LYS A 219 -29.62 -12.84 0.77
N HIS A 220 -30.17 -11.86 1.48
CA HIS A 220 -30.27 -11.94 2.93
C HIS A 220 -31.30 -13.02 3.28
N GLY A 221 -30.89 -14.02 4.06
CA GLY A 221 -31.79 -15.03 4.63
C GLY A 221 -32.66 -14.47 5.74
#